data_AF-A0A7X5DZ13-F1
#
_entry.id   AF-A0A7X5DZ13-F1
#
_cell.length_a   1.000
_cell.length_b   1.000
_cell.length_c   1.000
_cell.angle_alpha   90.00
_cell.angle_beta   90.00
_cell.angle_gamma   90.00
#
_symmetry.space_group_name_H-M   'P 1'
#
loop_
_entity.id
_entity.type
_entity.pdbx_description
1 polymer ?
#
loop_
_entity_poly.entity_id
_entity_poly.type
_entity_poly.pdbx_seq_one_letter_code
_entity_poly.pdbx_strand_id
1 'polypeptide(L)'
;MLFRIEDCGNISGKRRDCQLPKPPPIIPFAELQRWLAVEIRKAVNGANDRRLLSYSKSLGVCLLKYNRFADNALHLNRQDAQGYAVYSVLEKHPEVSCARFDLEQGLYGFAENDLRKAWNKDVLLSQFQADISDNALLDTYLRRMTGGGRKLYASPEKDHEVLRLQSPEDCVSFMIHTYLDAVYLLYGLFWKYGMDEQLYYRLCRDIIQLDEYRFTYCGEEERRGLLQIIFYLYSEGNREREMAARTFAACMAQPDFCTHYSPIWQLYDIQQNPFDYALALSDYNSNVVSDCIWARYQREFDLA
;
A
#
# COMPACT_ATOMS: atom_id res chain seq x y z
N MET A 1 7.76 1.93 -2.31
CA MET A 1 6.90 1.63 -1.15
C MET A 1 5.51 1.32 -1.67
N LEU A 2 4.83 0.37 -1.04
CA LEU A 2 3.48 -0.06 -1.38
C LEU A 2 2.56 0.12 -0.18
N PHE A 3 1.33 0.55 -0.43
CA PHE A 3 0.35 0.93 0.58
C PHE A 3 -0.92 0.10 0.43
N ARG A 4 -1.56 -0.25 1.54
CA ARG A 4 -2.87 -0.90 1.53
C ARG A 4 -3.63 -0.49 2.77
N ILE A 5 -4.88 -0.09 2.60
CA ILE A 5 -5.77 0.27 3.72
C ILE A 5 -6.82 -0.81 3.89
N GLU A 6 -7.07 -1.22 5.12
CA GLU A 6 -8.12 -2.19 5.45
C GLU A 6 -9.44 -1.46 5.73
N ASP A 7 -10.49 -1.83 4.98
CA ASP A 7 -11.81 -1.20 5.03
C ASP A 7 -12.63 -1.57 6.29
N CYS A 8 -13.65 -0.74 6.59
CA CYS A 8 -14.59 -0.90 7.70
C CYS A 8 -15.60 -2.07 7.54
N GLY A 9 -15.58 -2.81 6.43
CA GLY A 9 -16.48 -3.95 6.20
C GLY A 9 -16.24 -5.13 7.16
N ASN A 10 -15.27 -4.98 8.07
CA ASN A 10 -14.86 -5.93 9.06
C ASN A 10 -14.97 -5.35 10.49
N ILE A 11 -16.17 -4.88 10.83
CA ILE A 11 -16.54 -4.21 12.10
C ILE A 11 -16.10 -5.00 13.35
N SER A 12 -15.94 -6.32 13.23
CA SER A 12 -15.49 -7.18 14.34
C SER A 12 -14.01 -7.02 14.71
N GLY A 13 -13.24 -6.20 13.97
CA GLY A 13 -11.78 -6.11 14.15
C GLY A 13 -11.06 -7.44 13.89
N LYS A 14 -11.77 -8.51 13.49
CA LYS A 14 -11.16 -9.70 12.93
C LYS A 14 -10.51 -9.25 11.66
N ARG A 15 -9.21 -8.95 11.72
CA ARG A 15 -8.34 -8.84 10.55
C ARG A 15 -8.85 -9.86 9.53
N ARG A 16 -9.11 -9.46 8.27
CA ARG A 16 -9.18 -10.51 7.24
C ARG A 16 -7.94 -11.34 7.52
N ASP A 17 -8.08 -12.65 7.73
CA ASP A 17 -6.91 -13.50 7.85
C ASP A 17 -6.24 -13.39 6.49
N CYS A 18 -5.38 -12.38 6.36
CA CYS A 18 -4.44 -12.15 5.27
C CYS A 18 -3.33 -13.19 5.36
N GLN A 19 -3.46 -14.15 6.28
CA GLN A 19 -2.70 -15.37 6.29
C GLN A 19 -2.95 -16.08 4.97
N LEU A 20 -1.86 -16.43 4.29
CA LEU A 20 -1.91 -17.41 3.20
C LEU A 20 -2.80 -18.58 3.61
N PRO A 21 -3.42 -19.26 2.63
CA PRO A 21 -3.76 -20.65 2.83
C PRO A 21 -2.55 -21.33 3.48
N LYS A 22 -2.73 -21.87 4.69
CA LYS A 22 -1.76 -22.78 5.28
C LYS A 22 -2.23 -24.18 4.87
N PRO A 23 -1.47 -24.91 4.04
CA PRO A 23 -0.12 -24.61 3.53
C PRO A 23 -0.08 -23.74 2.25
N PRO A 24 1.07 -23.08 1.95
CA PRO A 24 1.28 -22.35 0.71
C PRO A 24 1.00 -23.24 -0.53
N PRO A 25 0.64 -22.64 -1.68
CA PRO A 25 0.27 -23.41 -2.86
C PRO A 25 1.45 -24.19 -3.45
N ILE A 26 1.23 -25.47 -3.74
CA ILE A 26 2.13 -26.35 -4.49
C ILE A 26 1.60 -26.43 -5.92
N ILE A 27 2.46 -26.11 -6.89
CA ILE A 27 2.06 -25.96 -8.30
C ILE A 27 3.16 -26.58 -9.17
N PRO A 28 2.82 -27.37 -10.21
CA PRO A 28 3.79 -27.74 -11.25
C PRO A 28 4.39 -26.48 -11.87
N PHE A 29 5.72 -26.35 -11.93
CA PHE A 29 6.36 -25.12 -12.39
C PHE A 29 5.89 -24.69 -13.79
N ALA A 30 5.71 -25.65 -14.70
CA ALA A 30 5.19 -25.41 -16.05
C ALA A 30 3.80 -24.72 -16.06
N GLU A 31 2.99 -24.91 -15.01
CA GLU A 31 1.66 -24.30 -14.86
C GLU A 31 1.67 -23.03 -14.00
N LEU A 32 2.82 -22.68 -13.37
CA LEU A 32 2.91 -21.57 -12.43
C LEU A 32 2.44 -20.25 -13.05
N GLN A 33 2.88 -19.95 -14.28
CA GLN A 33 2.48 -18.72 -14.97
C GLN A 33 0.97 -18.64 -15.22
N ARG A 34 0.37 -19.75 -15.62
CA ARG A 34 -1.08 -19.84 -15.84
C ARG A 34 -1.84 -19.69 -14.55
N TRP A 35 -1.37 -20.33 -13.48
CA TRP A 35 -1.96 -20.23 -12.15
C TRP A 35 -1.94 -18.79 -11.62
N LEU A 36 -0.78 -18.11 -11.72
CA LEU A 36 -0.63 -16.70 -11.35
C LEU A 36 -1.59 -15.81 -12.12
N ALA A 37 -1.71 -16.01 -13.44
CA ALA A 37 -2.66 -15.25 -14.26
C ALA A 37 -4.13 -15.44 -13.83
N VAL A 38 -4.51 -16.66 -13.43
CA VAL A 38 -5.86 -16.92 -12.90
C VAL A 38 -6.10 -16.16 -11.61
N GLU A 39 -5.14 -16.16 -10.68
CA GLU A 39 -5.28 -15.45 -9.39
C GLU A 39 -5.25 -13.93 -9.56
N ILE A 40 -4.42 -13.40 -10.48
CA ILE A 40 -4.46 -11.98 -10.87
C ILE A 40 -5.85 -11.62 -11.42
N ARG A 41 -6.38 -12.42 -12.35
CA ARG A 41 -7.70 -12.19 -12.93
C ARG A 41 -8.80 -12.19 -11.87
N LYS A 42 -8.74 -13.11 -10.90
CA LYS A 42 -9.67 -13.15 -9.76
C LYS A 42 -9.61 -11.87 -8.94
N ALA A 43 -8.40 -11.43 -8.58
CA ALA A 43 -8.20 -10.21 -7.80
C ALA A 43 -8.75 -8.97 -8.51
N VAL A 44 -8.35 -8.76 -9.78
CA VAL A 44 -8.74 -7.61 -10.61
C VAL A 44 -10.25 -7.58 -10.87
N ASN A 45 -10.86 -8.75 -11.07
CA ASN A 45 -12.29 -8.84 -11.38
C ASN A 45 -13.19 -8.96 -10.14
N GLY A 46 -12.63 -8.82 -8.93
CA GLY A 46 -13.37 -8.79 -7.68
C GLY A 46 -13.98 -10.13 -7.26
N ALA A 47 -13.27 -11.23 -7.49
CA ALA A 47 -13.71 -12.54 -7.02
C ALA A 47 -13.59 -12.67 -5.48
N ASN A 48 -14.52 -13.38 -4.86
CA ASN A 48 -14.57 -13.58 -3.41
C ASN A 48 -13.47 -14.51 -2.88
N ASP A 49 -12.99 -15.45 -3.71
CA ASP A 49 -11.99 -16.48 -3.38
C ASP A 49 -10.55 -16.07 -3.76
N ARG A 50 -10.32 -14.78 -4.00
CA ARG A 50 -8.99 -14.25 -4.39
C ARG A 50 -7.94 -14.51 -3.31
N ARG A 51 -6.73 -14.91 -3.73
CA ARG A 51 -5.58 -15.13 -2.83
C ARG A 51 -4.58 -13.98 -2.81
N LEU A 52 -4.69 -13.06 -3.76
CA LEU A 52 -3.80 -11.91 -3.88
C LEU A 52 -4.40 -10.68 -3.19
N LEU A 53 -3.52 -9.93 -2.53
CA LEU A 53 -3.82 -8.66 -1.91
C LEU A 53 -3.45 -7.54 -2.88
N SER A 54 -4.36 -6.57 -3.04
CA SER A 54 -4.08 -5.33 -3.75
C SER A 54 -3.38 -4.34 -2.82
N TYR A 55 -2.34 -3.71 -3.34
CA TYR A 55 -1.60 -2.57 -2.79
C TYR A 55 -1.54 -1.47 -3.85
N SER A 56 -1.44 -0.21 -3.43
CA SER A 56 -1.17 0.93 -4.30
C SER A 56 0.28 1.39 -4.18
N LYS A 57 0.81 1.97 -5.26
CA LYS A 57 2.08 2.72 -5.24
C LYS A 57 1.93 4.13 -4.67
N SER A 58 0.70 4.58 -4.43
CA SER A 58 0.39 5.93 -3.92
C SER A 58 -0.29 5.86 -2.56
N LEU A 59 0.24 6.62 -1.59
CA LEU A 59 -0.34 6.74 -0.27
C LEU A 59 -1.68 7.49 -0.35
N GLY A 60 -1.75 8.57 -1.11
CA GLY A 60 -2.92 9.40 -1.34
C GLY A 60 -4.05 8.63 -2.01
N VAL A 61 -3.77 7.78 -3.00
CA VAL A 61 -4.80 6.89 -3.53
C VAL A 61 -5.39 6.03 -2.41
N CYS A 62 -4.53 5.44 -1.57
CA CYS A 62 -5.00 4.62 -0.44
C CYS A 62 -5.83 5.42 0.57
N LEU A 63 -5.32 6.56 1.03
CA LEU A 63 -5.95 7.37 2.06
C LEU A 63 -7.26 8.03 1.58
N LEU A 64 -7.35 8.42 0.31
CA LEU A 64 -8.45 9.26 -0.19
C LEU A 64 -9.53 8.48 -0.92
N LYS A 65 -9.15 7.47 -1.72
CA LYS A 65 -10.13 6.72 -2.53
C LYS A 65 -10.92 5.71 -1.70
N TYR A 66 -10.25 5.04 -0.75
CA TYR A 66 -10.82 3.91 -0.03
C TYR A 66 -11.34 4.25 1.36
N ASN A 67 -11.25 5.52 1.78
CA ASN A 67 -11.80 5.97 3.06
C ASN A 67 -13.32 5.80 3.07
N ARG A 68 -13.78 4.85 3.88
CA ARG A 68 -15.20 4.57 4.11
C ARG A 68 -15.60 4.97 5.53
N PHE A 69 -15.26 6.19 5.93
CA PHE A 69 -15.62 6.83 7.21
C PHE A 69 -14.89 6.30 8.45
N ALA A 70 -14.25 5.13 8.39
CA ALA A 70 -13.37 4.61 9.44
C ALA A 70 -12.39 3.59 8.84
N ASP A 71 -11.17 4.02 8.56
CA ASP A 71 -10.10 3.12 8.14
C ASP A 71 -9.50 2.39 9.36
N ASN A 72 -9.26 1.09 9.24
CA ASN A 72 -8.84 0.27 10.38
C ASN A 72 -7.32 0.23 10.58
N ALA A 73 -6.58 0.10 9.48
CA ALA A 73 -5.13 0.00 9.49
C ALA A 73 -4.56 0.30 8.10
N LEU A 74 -3.38 0.94 8.10
CA LEU A 74 -2.56 1.13 6.92
C LEU A 74 -1.37 0.17 6.97
N HIS A 75 -1.26 -0.67 5.95
CA HIS A 75 -0.15 -1.56 5.71
C HIS A 75 0.87 -0.88 4.78
N LEU A 76 2.13 -0.94 5.17
CA LEU A 76 3.26 -0.41 4.43
C LEU A 76 4.18 -1.55 4.06
N ASN A 77 4.61 -1.62 2.79
CA ASN A 77 5.65 -2.54 2.36
C ASN A 77 6.78 -1.79 1.68
N ARG A 78 8.02 -1.98 2.14
CA ARG A 78 9.18 -1.26 1.59
C ARG A 78 9.68 -1.82 0.27
N GLN A 79 9.21 -2.99 -0.16
CA GLN A 79 9.62 -3.55 -1.44
C GLN A 79 9.21 -2.61 -2.58
N ASP A 80 10.02 -2.63 -3.63
CA ASP A 80 9.66 -1.98 -4.88
C ASP A 80 8.47 -2.70 -5.53
N ALA A 81 7.96 -2.15 -6.63
CA ALA A 81 6.84 -2.75 -7.37
C ALA A 81 7.29 -3.86 -8.33
N GLN A 82 8.56 -4.26 -8.36
CA GLN A 82 9.05 -5.19 -9.37
C GLN A 82 8.35 -6.55 -9.26
N GLY A 83 8.04 -7.17 -10.40
CA GLY A 83 7.38 -8.45 -10.41
C GLY A 83 8.35 -9.59 -10.13
N TYR A 84 8.05 -10.42 -9.14
CA TYR A 84 8.89 -11.54 -8.74
C TYR A 84 8.06 -12.69 -8.15
N ALA A 85 8.67 -13.87 -8.11
CA ALA A 85 8.17 -15.03 -7.38
C ALA A 85 9.32 -15.68 -6.59
N VAL A 86 9.02 -16.04 -5.34
CA VAL A 86 9.90 -16.87 -4.52
C VAL A 86 9.26 -18.24 -4.42
N TYR A 87 10.00 -19.27 -4.79
CA TYR A 87 9.51 -20.64 -4.79
C TYR A 87 10.59 -21.62 -4.34
N SER A 88 10.17 -22.75 -3.78
CA SER A 88 11.05 -23.86 -3.42
C SER A 88 10.73 -25.09 -4.26
N VAL A 89 11.75 -25.71 -4.84
CA VAL A 89 11.59 -26.97 -5.55
C VAL A 89 11.43 -28.11 -4.54
N LEU A 90 10.38 -28.91 -4.68
CA LEU A 90 10.10 -30.02 -3.77
C LEU A 90 10.99 -31.24 -4.09
N GLU A 91 12.20 -31.24 -3.54
CA GLU A 91 13.15 -32.35 -3.60
C GLU A 91 13.70 -32.70 -2.21
N LYS A 92 14.56 -33.73 -2.09
CA LYS A 92 15.16 -34.15 -0.81
C LYS A 92 15.87 -33.02 -0.07
N HIS A 93 16.40 -32.04 -0.80
CA HIS A 93 16.97 -30.80 -0.29
C HIS A 93 16.32 -29.62 -1.03
N PRO A 94 15.25 -29.03 -0.47
CA PRO A 94 14.54 -27.95 -1.15
C PRO A 94 15.43 -26.70 -1.22
N GLU A 95 15.74 -26.28 -2.44
CA GLU A 95 16.43 -25.02 -2.71
C GLU A 95 15.40 -23.90 -2.89
N VAL A 96 15.59 -22.79 -2.18
CA VAL A 96 14.78 -21.58 -2.33
C VAL A 96 15.32 -20.78 -3.51
N SER A 97 14.47 -20.51 -4.49
CA SER A 97 14.76 -19.70 -5.67
C SER A 97 13.93 -18.42 -5.64
N CYS A 98 14.52 -17.30 -6.03
CA CYS A 98 13.82 -16.06 -6.33
C CYS A 98 14.07 -15.72 -7.79
N ALA A 99 13.00 -15.50 -8.54
CA ALA A 99 13.08 -15.17 -9.95
C ALA A 99 12.18 -13.98 -10.27
N ARG A 100 12.58 -13.21 -11.27
CA ARG A 100 11.70 -12.24 -11.90
C ARG A 100 10.49 -12.99 -12.46
N PHE A 101 9.30 -12.46 -12.18
CA PHE A 101 8.01 -13.02 -12.58
C PHE A 101 7.05 -11.84 -12.71
N ASP A 102 7.07 -11.19 -13.86
CA ASP A 102 6.18 -10.07 -14.19
C ASP A 102 5.31 -10.39 -15.42
N LEU A 103 4.43 -9.44 -15.77
CA LEU A 103 3.51 -9.60 -16.89
C LEU A 103 4.25 -9.72 -18.23
N GLU A 104 5.35 -8.97 -18.41
CA GLU A 104 6.16 -8.97 -19.63
C GLU A 104 6.86 -10.32 -19.83
N GLN A 105 7.52 -10.85 -18.80
CA GLN A 105 8.14 -12.17 -18.85
C GLN A 105 7.13 -13.27 -19.10
N GLY A 106 5.92 -13.13 -18.54
CA GLY A 106 4.81 -14.01 -18.90
C GLY A 106 4.53 -14.01 -20.40
N LEU A 107 4.53 -12.84 -21.05
CA LEU A 107 4.25 -12.72 -22.48
C LEU A 107 5.43 -13.15 -23.36
N TYR A 108 6.65 -12.77 -23.02
CA TYR A 108 7.82 -12.93 -23.91
C TYR A 108 8.66 -14.16 -23.57
N GLY A 109 8.34 -14.85 -22.48
CA GLY A 109 9.03 -16.05 -22.02
C GLY A 109 10.19 -15.73 -21.09
N PHE A 110 10.69 -16.77 -20.43
CA PHE A 110 11.78 -16.68 -19.48
C PHE A 110 13.13 -16.79 -20.23
N ALA A 111 13.88 -15.70 -20.31
CA ALA A 111 15.18 -15.68 -20.97
C ALA A 111 16.29 -16.34 -20.12
N GLU A 112 16.04 -16.66 -18.85
CA GLU A 112 17.06 -17.13 -17.92
C GLU A 112 17.13 -18.67 -17.84
N ASN A 113 18.36 -19.20 -17.93
CA ASN A 113 18.66 -20.63 -17.96
C ASN A 113 18.30 -21.39 -16.67
N ASP A 114 18.21 -20.71 -15.52
CA ASP A 114 18.00 -21.38 -14.24
C ASP A 114 16.55 -21.87 -14.03
N LEU A 115 15.57 -21.24 -14.68
CA LEU A 115 14.16 -21.63 -14.57
C LEU A 115 13.86 -22.98 -15.24
N ARG A 116 14.70 -23.41 -16.19
CA ARG A 116 14.58 -24.73 -16.84
C ARG A 116 14.77 -25.89 -15.86
N LYS A 117 15.55 -25.70 -14.80
CA LYS A 117 15.80 -26.75 -13.78
C LYS A 117 14.53 -27.11 -13.01
N ALA A 118 13.61 -26.17 -12.86
CA ALA A 118 12.34 -26.37 -12.15
C ALA A 118 11.20 -26.84 -13.07
N TRP A 119 11.34 -26.77 -14.40
CA TRP A 119 10.23 -26.88 -15.36
C TRP A 119 9.33 -28.12 -15.17
N ASN A 120 9.94 -29.28 -14.88
CA ASN A 120 9.24 -30.56 -14.69
C ASN A 120 9.01 -30.91 -13.22
N LYS A 121 9.14 -29.94 -12.30
CA LYS A 121 9.07 -30.17 -10.87
C LYS A 121 7.87 -29.43 -10.28
N ASP A 122 7.40 -29.93 -9.15
CA ASP A 122 6.45 -29.20 -8.31
C ASP A 122 7.19 -28.20 -7.45
N VAL A 123 6.63 -26.99 -7.35
CA VAL A 123 7.19 -25.90 -6.56
C VAL A 123 6.20 -25.40 -5.53
N LEU A 124 6.72 -25.14 -4.33
CA LEU A 124 6.00 -24.42 -3.28
C LEU A 124 6.20 -22.91 -3.50
N LEU A 125 5.14 -22.18 -3.83
CA LEU A 125 5.20 -20.73 -4.01
C LEU A 125 5.02 -20.02 -2.66
N SER A 126 6.07 -19.35 -2.18
CA SER A 126 6.07 -18.67 -0.88
C SER A 126 5.75 -17.19 -0.98
N GLN A 127 6.19 -16.52 -2.06
CA GLN A 127 5.93 -15.10 -2.30
C GLN A 127 5.69 -14.85 -3.79
N PHE A 128 4.85 -13.88 -4.09
CA PHE A 128 4.61 -13.41 -5.44
C PHE A 128 4.24 -11.94 -5.41
N GLN A 129 4.74 -11.18 -6.38
CA GLN A 129 4.37 -9.80 -6.60
C GLN A 129 4.27 -9.53 -8.11
N ALA A 130 3.29 -8.73 -8.53
CA ALA A 130 3.21 -8.20 -9.88
C ALA A 130 2.65 -6.78 -9.89
N ASP A 131 3.36 -5.88 -10.58
CA ASP A 131 2.82 -4.59 -10.97
C ASP A 131 1.77 -4.81 -12.07
N ILE A 132 0.52 -4.42 -11.79
CA ILE A 132 -0.61 -4.56 -12.71
C ILE A 132 -1.17 -3.21 -13.14
N SER A 133 -0.41 -2.13 -12.91
CA SER A 133 -0.85 -0.76 -13.15
C SER A 133 -0.90 -0.36 -14.63
N ASP A 134 -0.48 -1.22 -15.57
CA ASP A 134 -0.72 -1.00 -17.01
C ASP A 134 -1.91 -1.86 -17.46
N ASN A 135 -3.04 -1.20 -17.74
CA ASN A 135 -4.27 -1.89 -18.12
C ASN A 135 -4.17 -2.64 -19.46
N ALA A 136 -3.33 -2.17 -20.38
CA ALA A 136 -3.16 -2.76 -21.70
C ALA A 136 -2.28 -4.00 -21.63
N LEU A 137 -1.13 -3.89 -20.95
CA LEU A 137 -0.23 -5.00 -20.68
C LEU A 137 -0.96 -6.09 -19.88
N LEU A 138 -1.69 -5.71 -18.83
CA LEU A 138 -2.48 -6.64 -18.01
C LEU A 138 -3.54 -7.38 -18.84
N ASP A 139 -4.35 -6.68 -19.63
CA ASP A 139 -5.39 -7.34 -20.42
C ASP A 139 -4.79 -8.30 -21.46
N THR A 140 -3.67 -7.92 -22.06
CA THR A 140 -2.94 -8.74 -23.03
C THR A 140 -2.41 -10.02 -22.39
N TYR A 141 -1.78 -9.87 -21.22
CA TYR A 141 -1.30 -10.97 -20.40
C TYR A 141 -2.43 -11.93 -20.00
N LEU A 142 -3.52 -11.41 -19.45
CA LEU A 142 -4.65 -12.22 -18.96
C LEU A 142 -5.33 -12.99 -20.09
N ARG A 143 -5.57 -12.35 -21.24
CA ARG A 143 -6.16 -13.02 -22.42
C ARG A 143 -5.27 -14.16 -22.89
N ARG A 144 -3.96 -13.94 -22.98
CA ARG A 144 -3.02 -14.97 -23.44
C ARG A 144 -2.95 -16.16 -22.49
N MET A 145 -2.92 -15.90 -21.18
CA MET A 145 -2.71 -16.96 -20.18
C MET A 145 -3.99 -17.68 -19.77
N THR A 146 -5.13 -17.00 -19.80
CA THR A 146 -6.38 -17.52 -19.21
C THR A 146 -7.55 -17.59 -20.18
N GLY A 147 -7.39 -17.11 -21.41
CA GLY A 147 -8.46 -16.97 -22.40
C GLY A 147 -9.47 -15.86 -22.10
N GLY A 148 -9.32 -15.13 -20.99
CA GLY A 148 -10.23 -14.06 -20.58
C GLY A 148 -9.48 -12.86 -20.02
N GLY A 149 -9.97 -11.65 -20.29
CA GLY A 149 -9.34 -10.39 -19.90
C GLY A 149 -9.84 -9.83 -18.57
N ARG A 150 -9.50 -8.55 -18.33
CA ARG A 150 -10.10 -7.75 -17.25
C ARG A 150 -11.54 -7.39 -17.60
N LYS A 151 -12.39 -7.24 -16.59
CA LYS A 151 -13.72 -6.65 -16.79
C LYS A 151 -13.58 -5.19 -17.22
N LEU A 152 -14.52 -4.70 -18.02
CA LEU A 152 -14.48 -3.34 -18.60
C LEU A 152 -14.33 -2.24 -17.52
N TYR A 153 -14.96 -2.42 -16.37
CA TYR A 153 -14.95 -1.48 -15.25
C TYR A 153 -13.74 -1.63 -14.32
N ALA A 154 -12.97 -2.72 -14.45
CA ALA A 154 -11.76 -2.91 -13.67
C ALA A 154 -10.63 -2.06 -14.28
N SER A 155 -10.05 -1.18 -13.49
CA SER A 155 -8.96 -0.30 -13.91
C SER A 155 -7.87 -0.18 -12.83
N PRO A 156 -7.08 -1.24 -12.62
CA PRO A 156 -5.95 -1.25 -11.69
C PRO A 156 -4.95 -0.09 -11.90
N GLU A 157 -4.81 0.38 -13.13
CA GLU A 157 -3.98 1.55 -13.48
C GLU A 157 -4.35 2.82 -12.73
N LYS A 158 -5.67 3.08 -12.55
CA LYS A 158 -6.13 4.28 -11.85
C LYS A 158 -5.69 4.30 -10.40
N ASP A 159 -5.47 3.12 -9.83
CA ASP A 159 -5.11 2.94 -8.43
C ASP A 159 -3.62 2.60 -8.26
N HIS A 160 -2.87 2.59 -9.37
CA HIS A 160 -1.48 2.19 -9.42
C HIS A 160 -1.23 0.84 -8.74
N GLU A 161 -2.11 -0.14 -9.00
CA GLU A 161 -2.13 -1.38 -8.22
C GLU A 161 -0.93 -2.28 -8.46
N VAL A 162 -0.50 -2.91 -7.38
CA VAL A 162 0.45 -4.02 -7.32
C VAL A 162 -0.23 -5.14 -6.56
N LEU A 163 -0.25 -6.34 -7.13
CA LEU A 163 -0.80 -7.52 -6.47
C LEU A 163 0.30 -8.29 -5.77
N ARG A 164 -0.02 -8.79 -4.58
CA ARG A 164 0.92 -9.56 -3.76
C ARG A 164 0.28 -10.80 -3.15
N LEU A 165 1.05 -11.87 -3.12
CA LEU A 165 0.82 -13.03 -2.26
C LEU A 165 1.63 -12.79 -0.96
N GLN A 166 0.96 -12.48 0.14
CA GLN A 166 1.62 -12.09 1.39
C GLN A 166 2.13 -13.31 2.15
N SER A 167 3.43 -13.42 2.44
CA SER A 167 3.96 -14.48 3.30
C SER A 167 3.69 -14.17 4.79
N PRO A 168 3.43 -15.19 5.65
CA PRO A 168 3.43 -15.03 7.11
C PRO A 168 4.75 -14.47 7.67
N GLU A 169 5.83 -14.53 6.90
CA GLU A 169 7.19 -14.12 7.28
C GLU A 169 7.62 -12.80 6.61
N ASP A 170 6.69 -11.97 6.10
CA ASP A 170 7.01 -10.67 5.47
C ASP A 170 7.58 -9.68 6.50
N CYS A 171 8.89 -9.82 6.79
CA CYS A 171 9.69 -9.02 7.73
C CYS A 171 9.88 -7.56 7.31
N VAL A 172 9.35 -7.15 6.16
CA VAL A 172 9.52 -5.81 5.58
C VAL A 172 8.19 -5.04 5.50
N SER A 173 7.22 -5.46 6.33
CA SER A 173 5.91 -4.83 6.42
C SER A 173 5.73 -4.11 7.76
N PHE A 174 5.20 -2.87 7.70
CA PHE A 174 4.76 -2.13 8.87
C PHE A 174 3.26 -1.98 8.84
N MET A 175 2.67 -1.81 10.01
CA MET A 175 1.26 -1.53 10.17
C MET A 175 1.09 -0.30 11.04
N ILE A 176 0.29 0.65 10.59
CA ILE A 176 -0.12 1.83 11.34
C ILE A 176 -1.62 1.70 11.59
N HIS A 177 -2.01 1.70 12.86
CA HIS A 177 -3.41 1.57 13.26
C HIS A 177 -3.77 2.57 14.35
N THR A 178 -2.93 2.75 15.37
CA THR A 178 -3.19 3.68 16.48
C THR A 178 -3.02 5.13 16.04
N TYR A 179 -2.04 5.39 15.18
CA TYR A 179 -1.66 6.72 14.70
C TYR A 179 -2.03 6.94 13.23
N LEU A 180 -3.01 6.20 12.71
CA LEU A 180 -3.46 6.33 11.31
C LEU A 180 -3.95 7.76 11.01
N ASP A 181 -4.64 8.38 11.95
CA ASP A 181 -5.05 9.77 11.88
C ASP A 181 -3.86 10.72 11.66
N ALA A 182 -2.76 10.51 12.38
CA ALA A 182 -1.55 11.32 12.19
C ALA A 182 -0.98 11.20 10.76
N VAL A 183 -1.21 10.08 10.07
CA VAL A 183 -0.84 9.91 8.66
C VAL A 183 -1.71 10.79 7.75
N TYR A 184 -3.01 10.88 8.01
CA TYR A 184 -3.90 11.79 7.28
C TYR A 184 -3.49 13.25 7.47
N LEU A 185 -3.19 13.64 8.71
CA LEU A 185 -2.70 14.98 9.03
C LEU A 185 -1.41 15.30 8.27
N LEU A 186 -0.41 14.40 8.38
CA LEU A 186 0.87 14.54 7.71
C LEU A 186 0.69 14.67 6.20
N TYR A 187 -0.15 13.82 5.60
CA TYR A 187 -0.41 13.85 4.17
C TYR A 187 -1.07 15.15 3.72
N GLY A 188 -2.04 15.67 4.49
CA GLY A 188 -2.70 16.94 4.17
C GLY A 188 -1.77 18.15 4.26
N LEU A 189 -0.92 18.19 5.28
CA LEU A 189 0.11 19.22 5.45
C LEU A 189 1.17 19.13 4.35
N PHE A 190 1.65 17.93 4.04
CA PHE A 190 2.56 17.69 2.91
C PHE A 190 1.96 18.16 1.58
N TRP A 191 0.66 17.91 1.36
CA TRP A 191 0.02 18.31 0.12
C TRP A 191 -0.01 19.82 -0.05
N LYS A 192 -0.36 20.55 1.02
CA LYS A 192 -0.48 22.02 1.02
C LYS A 192 0.86 22.74 1.06
N TYR A 193 1.72 22.36 2.00
CA TYR A 193 2.94 23.11 2.32
C TYR A 193 4.22 22.42 1.80
N GLY A 194 4.14 21.13 1.44
CA GLY A 194 5.30 20.35 1.03
C GLY A 194 6.11 19.80 2.19
N MET A 195 7.28 19.28 1.85
CA MET A 195 8.26 18.78 2.80
C MET A 195 9.65 18.95 2.20
N ASP A 196 10.40 19.91 2.72
CA ASP A 196 11.80 20.08 2.37
C ASP A 196 12.71 19.20 3.25
N GLU A 197 14.01 19.24 2.98
CA GLU A 197 15.00 18.45 3.70
C GLU A 197 15.06 18.80 5.20
N GLN A 198 14.92 20.09 5.55
CA GLN A 198 14.99 20.51 6.95
C GLN A 198 13.78 20.00 7.73
N LEU A 199 12.59 20.15 7.17
CA LEU A 199 11.35 19.67 7.73
C LEU A 199 11.37 18.14 7.89
N TYR A 200 11.85 17.42 6.87
CA TYR A 200 12.02 15.97 6.91
C TYR A 200 12.88 15.52 8.10
N TYR A 201 14.09 16.08 8.27
CA TYR A 201 14.97 15.69 9.36
C TYR A 201 14.40 16.06 10.74
N ARG A 202 13.77 17.22 10.84
CA ARG A 202 13.16 17.70 12.10
C ARG A 202 11.96 16.84 12.50
N LEU A 203 11.07 16.50 11.56
CA LEU A 203 9.95 15.59 11.81
C LEU A 203 10.46 14.21 12.25
N CYS A 204 11.43 13.63 11.53
CA CYS A 204 12.01 12.34 11.91
C CYS A 204 12.57 12.38 13.33
N ARG A 205 13.35 13.41 13.67
CA ARG A 205 13.94 13.58 15.00
C ARG A 205 12.85 13.69 16.06
N ASP A 206 11.84 14.52 15.85
CA ASP A 206 10.80 14.74 16.85
C ASP A 206 10.00 13.45 17.12
N ILE A 207 9.65 12.68 16.08
CA ILE A 207 8.99 11.36 16.24
C ILE A 207 9.89 10.35 16.96
N ILE A 208 11.20 10.33 16.66
CA ILE A 208 12.17 9.48 17.37
C ILE A 208 12.25 9.85 18.85
N GLN A 209 12.20 11.13 19.18
CA GLN A 209 12.33 11.65 20.55
C GLN A 209 11.07 11.53 21.40
N LEU A 210 9.94 11.15 20.81
CA LEU A 210 8.74 10.83 21.59
C LEU A 210 9.02 9.68 22.56
N ASP A 211 8.58 9.85 23.80
CA ASP A 211 8.80 8.88 24.87
C ASP A 211 8.30 7.48 24.47
N GLU A 212 9.06 6.43 24.82
CA GLU A 212 8.73 5.03 24.51
C GLU A 212 7.34 4.61 25.00
N TYR A 213 6.87 5.18 26.12
CA TYR A 213 5.54 4.83 26.65
C TYR A 213 4.39 5.26 25.74
N ARG A 214 4.63 6.19 24.81
CA ARG A 214 3.65 6.61 23.79
C ARG A 214 3.39 5.52 22.75
N PHE A 215 4.29 4.54 22.63
CA PHE A 215 4.19 3.43 21.68
C PHE A 215 4.01 2.06 22.37
N THR A 216 3.81 2.00 23.70
CA THR A 216 3.73 0.72 24.43
C THR A 216 2.65 -0.23 23.90
N TYR A 217 1.51 0.31 23.43
CA TYR A 217 0.37 -0.52 23.02
C TYR A 217 0.34 -0.86 21.52
N CYS A 218 0.99 -0.05 20.68
CA CYS A 218 1.09 -0.29 19.23
C CYS A 218 2.46 -0.84 18.79
N GLY A 219 3.48 -0.73 19.65
CA GLY A 219 4.84 -1.19 19.41
C GLY A 219 5.69 -0.24 18.59
N GLU A 220 7.00 -0.46 18.65
CA GLU A 220 8.01 0.29 17.89
C GLU A 220 7.87 0.15 16.37
N GLU A 221 7.17 -0.89 15.90
CA GLU A 221 6.88 -1.06 14.48
C GLU A 221 5.97 0.03 13.92
N GLU A 222 5.03 0.56 14.72
CA GLU A 222 4.20 1.68 14.27
C GLU A 222 5.01 2.99 14.20
N ARG A 223 5.93 3.21 15.17
CA ARG A 223 6.89 4.33 15.11
C ARG A 223 7.76 4.25 13.85
N ARG A 224 8.30 3.08 13.54
CA ARG A 224 9.07 2.82 12.32
C ARG A 224 8.23 3.05 11.07
N GLY A 225 6.98 2.60 11.06
CA GLY A 225 6.02 2.85 9.99
C GLY A 225 5.82 4.34 9.72
N LEU A 226 5.61 5.14 10.77
CA LEU A 226 5.48 6.60 10.66
C LEU A 226 6.73 7.25 10.03
N LEU A 227 7.92 6.84 10.48
CA LEU A 227 9.18 7.31 9.90
C LEU A 227 9.33 6.91 8.42
N GLN A 228 8.87 5.72 8.03
CA GLN A 228 8.86 5.29 6.63
C GLN A 228 7.93 6.15 5.78
N ILE A 229 6.78 6.58 6.31
CA ILE A 229 5.89 7.50 5.60
C ILE A 229 6.54 8.88 5.41
N ILE A 230 7.16 9.42 6.47
CA ILE A 230 7.88 10.70 6.39
C ILE A 230 8.97 10.63 5.32
N PHE A 231 9.77 9.55 5.32
CA PHE A 231 10.78 9.31 4.30
C PHE A 231 10.18 9.23 2.89
N TYR A 232 9.09 8.48 2.71
CA TYR A 232 8.41 8.36 1.41
C TYR A 232 7.92 9.70 0.87
N LEU A 233 7.26 10.52 1.71
CA LEU A 233 6.74 11.83 1.29
C LEU A 233 7.86 12.80 0.92
N TYR A 234 8.99 12.74 1.61
CA TYR A 234 10.19 13.51 1.26
C TYR A 234 10.81 13.04 -0.06
N SER A 235 11.08 11.74 -0.20
CA SER A 235 11.86 11.21 -1.34
C SER A 235 11.04 11.07 -2.63
N GLU A 236 9.76 10.72 -2.53
CA GLU A 236 8.87 10.45 -3.67
C GLU A 236 7.77 11.51 -3.83
N GLY A 237 7.83 12.62 -3.09
CA GLY A 237 6.72 13.58 -2.98
C GLY A 237 6.19 14.13 -4.31
N ASN A 238 7.07 14.41 -5.27
CA ASN A 238 6.63 14.88 -6.60
C ASN A 238 5.84 13.80 -7.34
N ARG A 239 6.37 12.58 -7.37
CA ARG A 239 5.71 11.43 -8.01
C ARG A 239 4.39 11.09 -7.32
N GLU A 240 4.36 11.18 -6.00
CA GLU A 240 3.16 10.94 -5.21
C GLU A 240 2.05 11.96 -5.54
N ARG A 241 2.41 13.24 -5.66
CA ARG A 241 1.47 14.28 -6.08
C ARG A 241 0.92 14.02 -7.48
N GLU A 242 1.77 13.61 -8.43
CA GLU A 242 1.34 13.27 -9.79
C GLU A 242 0.35 12.09 -9.80
N MET A 243 0.66 11.02 -9.07
CA MET A 243 -0.20 9.83 -8.98
C MET A 243 -1.55 10.14 -8.30
N ALA A 244 -1.52 10.87 -7.19
CA ALA A 244 -2.72 11.15 -6.40
C ALA A 244 -3.54 12.34 -6.92
N ALA A 245 -3.01 13.18 -7.83
CA ALA A 245 -3.65 14.44 -8.25
C ALA A 245 -5.12 14.29 -8.67
N ARG A 246 -5.44 13.26 -9.47
CA ARG A 246 -6.81 13.03 -9.95
C ARG A 246 -7.74 12.61 -8.82
N THR A 247 -7.29 11.71 -7.96
CA THR A 247 -8.05 11.26 -6.79
C THR A 247 -8.29 12.43 -5.84
N PHE A 248 -7.24 13.22 -5.59
CA PHE A 248 -7.29 14.42 -4.78
C PHE A 248 -8.32 15.42 -5.31
N ALA A 249 -8.23 15.79 -6.59
CA ALA A 249 -9.16 16.71 -7.23
C ALA A 249 -10.61 16.19 -7.17
N ALA A 250 -10.81 14.88 -7.37
CA ALA A 250 -12.12 14.26 -7.27
C ALA A 250 -12.69 14.33 -5.84
N CYS A 251 -11.85 14.10 -4.81
CA CYS A 251 -12.26 14.25 -3.41
C CYS A 251 -12.64 15.70 -3.09
N MET A 252 -11.89 16.68 -3.57
CA MET A 252 -12.16 18.11 -3.34
C MET A 252 -13.41 18.63 -4.07
N ALA A 253 -13.89 17.91 -5.09
CA ALA A 253 -15.04 18.31 -5.90
C ALA A 253 -16.38 17.72 -5.43
N GLN A 254 -16.41 16.89 -4.38
CA GLN A 254 -17.65 16.27 -3.90
C GLN A 254 -18.54 17.28 -3.16
N PRO A 255 -19.77 17.56 -3.66
CA PRO A 255 -20.73 18.37 -2.93
C PRO A 255 -21.32 17.54 -1.77
N ASP A 256 -21.45 18.17 -0.60
CA ASP A 256 -22.00 17.59 0.64
C ASP A 256 -21.18 16.43 1.26
N PHE A 257 -19.93 16.68 1.63
CA PHE A 257 -19.24 15.81 2.58
C PHE A 257 -19.95 15.91 3.95
N CYS A 258 -20.54 14.79 4.35
CA CYS A 258 -21.54 14.61 5.40
C CYS A 258 -21.21 15.26 6.76
N THR A 259 -22.27 15.47 7.56
CA THR A 259 -22.35 16.09 8.90
C THR A 259 -21.56 15.39 10.03
N HIS A 260 -20.54 14.57 9.72
CA HIS A 260 -19.72 13.81 10.65
C HIS A 260 -18.24 13.89 10.27
N TYR A 261 -17.36 14.07 11.27
CA TYR A 261 -15.91 14.18 11.08
C TYR A 261 -15.34 13.00 10.29
N SER A 262 -14.60 13.29 9.23
CA SER A 262 -13.89 12.31 8.40
C SER A 262 -12.49 12.83 8.12
N PRO A 263 -11.45 11.98 8.07
CA PRO A 263 -10.10 12.40 7.70
C PRO A 263 -10.01 13.12 6.34
N ILE A 264 -10.95 12.87 5.42
CA ILE A 264 -11.07 13.63 4.15
C ILE A 264 -11.57 15.06 4.39
N TRP A 265 -12.48 15.26 5.35
CA TRP A 265 -12.94 16.61 5.68
C TRP A 265 -11.84 17.44 6.34
N GLN A 266 -11.04 16.83 7.22
CA GLN A 266 -9.84 17.49 7.70
C GLN A 266 -8.88 17.85 6.57
N LEU A 267 -8.65 16.94 5.63
CA LEU A 267 -7.82 17.24 4.48
C LEU A 267 -8.35 18.47 3.73
N TYR A 268 -9.66 18.47 3.44
CA TYR A 268 -10.34 19.60 2.80
C TYR A 268 -10.11 20.89 3.59
N ASP A 269 -10.31 20.84 4.89
CA ASP A 269 -10.23 21.99 5.79
C ASP A 269 -8.80 22.56 5.87
N ILE A 270 -7.80 21.68 5.98
CA ILE A 270 -6.37 22.05 5.87
C ILE A 270 -6.10 22.71 4.53
N GLN A 271 -6.68 22.23 3.42
CA GLN A 271 -6.47 22.85 2.11
C GLN A 271 -7.08 24.24 2.03
N GLN A 272 -8.32 24.41 2.46
CA GLN A 272 -9.10 25.63 2.22
C GLN A 272 -8.83 26.75 3.23
N ASN A 273 -8.51 26.41 4.48
CA ASN A 273 -8.38 27.41 5.54
C ASN A 273 -6.93 27.79 5.82
N PRO A 274 -6.68 29.00 6.36
CA PRO A 274 -5.39 29.31 6.98
C PRO A 274 -5.09 28.32 8.10
N PHE A 275 -3.81 28.12 8.41
CA PHE A 275 -3.35 27.09 9.34
C PHE A 275 -4.08 27.13 10.70
N ASP A 276 -4.31 28.31 11.28
CA ASP A 276 -4.91 28.46 12.61
C ASP A 276 -6.44 28.28 12.63
N TYR A 277 -7.06 28.30 11.45
CA TYR A 277 -8.48 28.00 11.27
C TYR A 277 -8.72 26.57 10.80
N ALA A 278 -7.67 25.88 10.36
CA ALA A 278 -7.77 24.52 9.90
C ALA A 278 -7.93 23.57 11.10
N LEU A 279 -8.95 22.73 11.05
CA LEU A 279 -9.26 21.72 12.04
C LEU A 279 -8.16 20.66 12.06
N ALA A 280 -7.27 20.79 13.04
CA ALA A 280 -6.27 19.79 13.33
C ALA A 280 -6.91 18.57 14.00
N LEU A 281 -6.27 17.41 13.82
CA LEU A 281 -6.69 16.18 14.49
C LEU A 281 -6.47 16.32 16.00
N SER A 282 -5.64 17.26 16.44
CA SER A 282 -5.43 17.57 17.86
C SER A 282 -6.73 17.91 18.59
N ASP A 283 -7.70 18.53 17.90
CA ASP A 283 -8.93 19.02 18.55
C ASP A 283 -9.99 17.91 18.69
N TYR A 284 -9.87 16.82 17.92
CA TYR A 284 -10.83 15.71 17.89
C TYR A 284 -10.23 14.34 18.28
N ASN A 285 -8.92 14.18 18.11
CA ASN A 285 -8.09 13.04 18.45
C ASN A 285 -6.69 13.54 18.84
N SER A 286 -6.61 14.18 20.03
CA SER A 286 -5.35 14.68 20.62
C SER A 286 -4.38 13.52 20.90
N ASN A 287 -3.68 13.10 19.86
CA ASN A 287 -2.63 12.12 19.97
C ASN A 287 -1.29 12.82 19.76
N VAL A 288 -0.31 12.38 20.54
CA VAL A 288 1.00 13.03 20.64
C VAL A 288 1.72 13.13 19.29
N VAL A 289 1.46 12.20 18.36
CA VAL A 289 2.08 12.17 17.03
C VAL A 289 1.46 13.26 16.15
N SER A 290 0.14 13.39 16.14
CA SER A 290 -0.55 14.48 15.44
C SER A 290 -0.10 15.85 15.96
N ASP A 291 -0.05 16.04 17.28
CA ASP A 291 0.37 17.30 17.90
C ASP A 291 1.81 17.66 17.51
N CYS A 292 2.69 16.65 17.51
CA CYS A 292 4.08 16.78 17.10
C CYS A 292 4.20 17.23 15.64
N ILE A 293 3.46 16.59 14.73
CA ILE A 293 3.47 16.92 13.29
C ILE A 293 2.93 18.33 13.06
N TRP A 294 1.79 18.67 13.66
CA TRP A 294 1.17 19.98 13.53
C TRP A 294 2.10 21.10 14.00
N ALA A 295 2.60 21.00 15.23
CA ALA A 295 3.50 22.00 15.80
C ALA A 295 4.79 22.15 15.00
N ARG A 296 5.27 21.08 14.36
CA ARG A 296 6.45 21.13 13.50
C ARG A 296 6.18 21.91 12.21
N TYR A 297 5.07 21.65 11.53
CA TYR A 297 4.68 22.43 10.35
C TYR A 297 4.41 23.90 10.71
N GLN A 298 3.76 24.16 11.84
CA GLN A 298 3.50 25.52 12.31
C GLN A 298 4.80 26.34 12.43
N ARG A 299 5.82 25.77 13.07
CA ARG A 299 7.12 26.42 13.29
C ARG A 299 7.95 26.55 12.01
N GLU A 300 7.83 25.61 11.08
CA GLU A 300 8.65 25.63 9.86
C GLU A 300 8.21 26.72 8.90
N PHE A 301 6.91 26.98 8.84
CA PHE A 301 6.30 27.92 7.91
C PHE A 301 5.86 29.23 8.57
N ASP A 302 6.25 29.46 9.83
CA ASP A 302 5.86 30.61 10.66
C ASP A 302 4.35 30.91 10.58
N LEU A 303 3.54 29.86 10.71
CA LEU A 303 2.08 29.92 10.58
C LEU A 303 1.49 30.30 11.95
N ALA A 304 0.80 31.44 12.02
CA ALA A 304 0.24 32.03 13.25
C ALA A 304 -1.09 32.75 12.99
#